data_AF-A0ABD5XKP5-F1
#
_entry.id   AF-A0ABD5XKP5-F1
#
_cell.length_a   1.000
_cell.length_b   1.000
_cell.length_c   1.000
_cell.angle_alpha   90.00
_cell.angle_beta   90.00
_cell.angle_gamma   90.00
#
_symmetry.space_group_name_H-M   'P 1'
#
loop_
_entity.id
_entity.type
_entity.pdbx_description
1 polymer ?
#
loop_
_entity_poly.entity_id
_entity_poly.type
_entity_poly.pdbx_seq_one_letter_code
_entity_poly.pdbx_strand_id
1 'polypeptide(L)'
;MQLIPSEKNVGGWDRTVRLIVGPVLLIVAAAALFGVVALGPVAIAASALVGLVFTVTGAVQKCPLNGLLGFDTYRGATEEQTEQELEAAERPA
;
A
#
# COMPACT_ATOMS: atom_id res chain seq x y z
N MET A 1 -11.15 -3.59 19.98
CA MET A 1 -10.67 -2.47 19.14
C MET A 1 -10.31 -3.03 17.77
N GLN A 2 -11.22 -2.93 16.80
CA GLN A 2 -10.93 -3.32 15.42
C GLN A 2 -10.31 -2.10 14.73
N LEU A 3 -8.97 -2.06 14.70
CA LEU A 3 -8.19 -0.95 14.14
C LEU A 3 -7.98 -1.08 12.62
N ILE A 4 -8.57 -2.09 11.97
CA ILE A 4 -8.38 -2.40 10.56
C ILE A 4 -9.77 -2.56 9.91
N PRO A 5 -10.11 -1.78 8.87
CA PRO A 5 -11.41 -1.89 8.19
C PRO A 5 -11.60 -3.28 7.54
N SER A 6 -12.83 -3.70 7.25
CA SER A 6 -13.11 -4.97 6.52
C SER A 6 -12.98 -4.83 4.99
N GLU A 7 -13.01 -3.62 4.48
CA GLU A 7 -12.94 -3.28 3.04
C GLU A 7 -11.56 -2.70 2.68
N LYS A 8 -11.12 -2.85 1.43
CA LYS A 8 -9.88 -2.22 0.93
C LYS A 8 -10.14 -0.74 0.67
N ASN A 9 -9.28 0.15 1.17
CA ASN A 9 -9.45 1.60 1.08
C ASN A 9 -8.21 2.34 0.54
N VAL A 10 -7.20 1.57 0.12
CA VAL A 10 -5.93 2.09 -0.40
C VAL A 10 -5.64 1.42 -1.73
N GLY A 11 -5.61 2.20 -2.81
CA GLY A 11 -5.25 1.72 -4.14
C GLY A 11 -4.57 2.78 -5.01
N GLY A 12 -4.24 2.38 -6.24
CA GLY A 12 -3.54 3.25 -7.20
C GLY A 12 -2.11 3.61 -6.79
N TRP A 13 -1.86 4.91 -6.63
CA TRP A 13 -0.52 5.49 -6.49
C TRP A 13 0.02 5.40 -5.05
N ASP A 14 -0.79 5.67 -4.03
CA ASP A 14 -0.36 5.65 -2.62
C ASP A 14 0.12 4.25 -2.18
N ARG A 15 -0.57 3.20 -2.64
CA ARG A 15 -0.15 1.81 -2.43
C ARG A 15 1.21 1.52 -3.06
N THR A 16 1.39 1.95 -4.32
CA THR A 16 2.62 1.69 -5.08
C THR A 16 3.81 2.40 -4.44
N VAL A 17 3.64 3.67 -4.03
CA VAL A 17 4.69 4.42 -3.33
C VAL A 17 5.07 3.71 -2.03
N ARG A 18 4.11 3.27 -1.20
CA ARG A 18 4.41 2.57 0.06
C ARG A 18 5.10 1.22 -0.15
N LEU A 19 4.68 0.47 -1.17
CA LEU A 19 5.29 -0.81 -1.53
C LEU A 19 6.65 -0.67 -2.20
N ILE A 20 7.02 0.50 -2.71
CA ILE A 20 8.36 0.78 -3.22
C ILE A 20 9.24 1.34 -2.10
N VAL A 21 8.80 2.43 -1.47
CA VAL A 21 9.57 3.16 -0.45
C VAL A 21 9.79 2.30 0.79
N GLY A 22 8.79 1.54 1.23
CA GLY A 22 8.88 0.68 2.40
C GLY A 22 10.00 -0.36 2.29
N PRO A 23 9.97 -1.24 1.28
CA PRO A 23 11.03 -2.23 1.06
C PRO A 23 12.40 -1.59 0.77
N VAL A 24 12.46 -0.48 0.04
CA VAL A 24 13.73 0.24 -0.19
C VAL A 24 14.34 0.69 1.13
N LEU A 25 13.55 1.27 2.03
CA LEU A 25 14.02 1.65 3.37
C LEU A 25 14.51 0.43 4.17
N LEU A 26 13.82 -0.71 4.08
CA LEU A 26 14.28 -1.95 4.74
C LEU A 26 15.62 -2.45 4.18
N ILE A 27 15.81 -2.39 2.85
CA ILE A 27 17.06 -2.76 2.20
C ILE A 27 18.19 -1.82 2.64
N VAL A 28 17.94 -0.52 2.72
CA VAL A 28 18.93 0.46 3.20
C VAL A 28 19.31 0.21 4.66
N ALA A 29 18.34 -0.05 5.54
CA ALA A 29 18.61 -0.42 6.92
C ALA A 29 19.45 -1.70 7.01
N ALA A 30 19.11 -2.74 6.24
CA ALA A 30 19.88 -3.99 6.19
C ALA A 30 21.31 -3.76 5.68
N ALA A 31 21.47 -3.03 4.58
CA ALA A 31 22.78 -2.66 4.03
C ALA A 31 23.64 -1.92 5.06
N ALA A 32 23.03 -1.02 5.85
CA ALA A 32 23.74 -0.33 6.92
C ALA A 32 24.13 -1.24 8.09
N LEU A 33 23.29 -2.22 8.46
CA LEU A 33 23.63 -3.22 9.48
C LEU A 33 24.84 -4.08 9.06
N PHE A 34 24.97 -4.38 7.77
CA PHE A 34 26.14 -5.10 7.22
C PHE A 34 27.33 -4.19 6.89
N GLY A 35 27.27 -2.89 7.23
CA GLY A 35 28.35 -1.95 6.99
C GLY A 35 28.55 -1.55 5.53
N VAL A 36 27.61 -1.87 4.64
CA VAL A 36 27.63 -1.45 3.23
C VAL A 36 27.32 0.05 3.10
N VAL A 37 26.52 0.58 4.02
CA VAL A 37 26.16 2.01 4.08
C VAL A 37 26.50 2.54 5.48
N ALA A 38 27.19 3.68 5.55
CA ALA A 38 27.50 4.33 6.81
C ALA A 38 26.29 5.11 7.35
N LEU A 39 25.49 4.48 8.20
CA LEU A 39 24.41 5.12 8.96
C LEU A 39 24.64 4.97 10.45
N GLY A 40 24.28 6.01 11.22
CA GLY A 40 24.25 5.92 12.67
C GLY A 40 23.14 4.98 13.16
N PRO A 41 23.26 4.39 14.37
CA PRO A 41 22.29 3.43 14.90
C PRO A 41 20.85 3.95 14.93
N VAL A 42 20.67 5.24 15.25
CA VAL A 42 19.36 5.90 15.27
C VAL A 42 18.74 5.96 13.87
N ALA A 43 19.55 6.26 12.85
CA ALA A 43 19.08 6.33 11.47
C ALA A 43 18.70 4.93 10.93
N ILE A 44 19.47 3.90 11.29
CA ILE A 44 19.15 2.50 10.95
C ILE A 44 17.80 2.10 11.56
N ALA A 45 17.61 2.36 12.86
CA ALA A 45 16.37 2.03 13.56
C ALA A 45 15.16 2.78 12.98
N ALA A 46 15.30 4.09 12.70
CA ALA A 46 14.25 4.88 12.09
C ALA A 46 13.90 4.38 10.68
N SER A 47 14.91 4.10 9.85
CA SER A 47 14.75 3.56 8.51
C SER A 47 14.02 2.20 8.53
N ALA A 48 14.41 1.30 9.43
CA ALA A 48 13.76 0.01 9.59
C ALA A 48 12.29 0.14 10.03
N LEU A 49 12.03 0.99 11.02
CA LEU A 49 10.68 1.22 11.55
C LEU A 49 9.74 1.79 10.46
N VAL A 50 10.16 2.87 9.80
CA VAL A 50 9.37 3.53 8.75
C VAL A 50 9.17 2.58 7.58
N GLY A 51 10.23 1.88 7.16
CA GLY A 51 10.18 0.90 6.07
C GLY A 51 9.19 -0.22 6.35
N LEU A 52 9.21 -0.77 7.58
CA LEU A 52 8.30 -1.82 8.00
C LEU A 52 6.85 -1.34 8.00
N VAL A 53 6.57 -0.17 8.59
CA VAL A 53 5.21 0.40 8.64
C VAL A 53 4.67 0.63 7.24
N PHE A 54 5.47 1.19 6.33
CA PHE A 54 5.06 1.45 4.94
C PHE A 54 4.82 0.14 4.18
N THR A 55 5.69 -0.84 4.35
CA THR A 55 5.55 -2.16 3.70
C THR A 55 4.28 -2.87 4.18
N VAL A 56 4.05 -2.94 5.48
CA VAL A 56 2.87 -3.61 6.05
C VAL A 56 1.59 -2.87 5.67
N THR A 57 1.56 -1.54 5.79
CA THR A 57 0.36 -0.77 5.44
C THR A 57 0.05 -0.78 3.94
N GLY A 58 1.08 -0.80 3.08
CA GLY A 58 0.92 -0.98 1.63
C GLY A 58 0.48 -2.40 1.25
N ALA A 59 0.97 -3.43 1.95
CA ALA A 59 0.63 -4.83 1.70
C ALA A 59 -0.81 -5.17 2.12
N VAL A 60 -1.24 -4.70 3.29
CA VAL A 60 -2.57 -4.99 3.84
C VAL A 60 -3.68 -4.23 3.11
N GLN A 61 -3.38 -3.17 2.35
CA GLN A 61 -4.35 -2.34 1.59
C GLN A 61 -5.44 -1.71 2.46
N LYS A 62 -5.18 -1.63 3.77
CA LYS A 62 -6.11 -1.07 4.76
C LYS A 62 -5.36 -0.11 5.67
N CYS A 63 -5.45 1.17 5.34
CA CYS A 63 -4.94 2.23 6.19
C CYS A 63 -6.12 2.83 6.98
N PRO A 64 -6.20 2.60 8.31
CA PRO A 64 -7.31 3.12 9.13
C PRO A 64 -7.37 4.65 9.12
N LEU A 65 -6.23 5.33 8.94
CA LEU A 65 -6.18 6.78 8.80
C LEU A 65 -6.90 7.27 7.53
N ASN A 66 -6.76 6.54 6.42
CA ASN A 66 -7.43 6.87 5.16
C ASN A 66 -8.95 6.65 5.26
N GLY A 67 -9.36 5.59 5.97
CA GLY A 67 -10.78 5.32 6.25
C GLY A 67 -11.41 6.34 7.20
N LEU A 68 -10.65 6.84 8.19
CA LEU A 68 -11.10 7.89 9.09
C LEU A 68 -11.22 9.26 8.40
N LEU A 69 -10.40 9.51 7.39
CA LEU A 69 -10.43 10.73 6.57
C LEU A 69 -11.42 10.64 5.39
N GLY A 70 -12.09 9.49 5.18
CA GLY A 70 -13.05 9.29 4.09
C GLY A 70 -12.43 9.30 2.69
N PHE A 71 -11.10 9.17 2.58
CA PHE A 71 -10.44 9.01 1.28
C PHE A 71 -10.43 7.55 0.90
N ASP A 72 -11.00 7.22 -0.25
CA ASP A 72 -10.83 5.93 -0.90
C ASP A 72 -10.05 6.14 -2.21
N THR A 73 -8.86 5.55 -2.27
CA THR A 73 -8.02 5.54 -3.48
C THR A 73 -8.03 4.18 -4.16
N TYR A 74 -8.81 3.24 -3.63
CA TYR A 74 -9.00 1.93 -4.20
C TYR A 74 -9.87 2.02 -5.46
N ARG A 75 -9.21 2.06 -6.62
CA ARG A 75 -9.87 1.67 -7.87
C ARG A 75 -9.85 0.15 -7.93
N GLY A 76 -10.98 -0.45 -7.59
CA GLY A 76 -11.24 -1.87 -7.85
C GLY A 76 -10.94 -2.19 -9.31
N ALA A 77 -10.48 -3.41 -9.55
CA ALA A 77 -10.21 -3.90 -10.88
C ALA A 77 -11.40 -3.60 -11.80
N THR A 78 -11.05 -3.25 -13.03
CA THR A 78 -11.86 -2.99 -14.23
C THR A 78 -12.89 -4.10 -14.59
N GLU A 79 -13.25 -5.00 -13.69
CA GLU A 79 -14.15 -6.13 -13.96
C GLU A 79 -15.63 -5.67 -14.03
N GLU A 80 -16.08 -4.73 -13.20
CA GLU A 80 -17.49 -4.28 -13.22
C GLU A 80 -17.89 -3.50 -14.48
N GLN A 81 -16.92 -2.98 -15.24
CA GLN A 81 -17.21 -2.29 -16.51
C GLN A 81 -17.39 -3.26 -17.68
N THR A 82 -16.83 -4.48 -17.56
CA THR A 82 -16.90 -5.47 -18.64
C THR A 82 -18.24 -6.22 -18.62
N GLU A 83 -18.80 -6.47 -17.43
CA GLU A 83 -20.11 -7.15 -17.28
C GLU A 83 -21.27 -6.26 -17.76
N GLN A 84 -21.26 -4.95 -17.46
CA GLN A 84 -22.30 -4.03 -17.92
C GLN A 84 -22.27 -3.78 -19.44
N GLU A 85 -21.09 -3.80 -20.07
CA GLU A 85 -20.96 -3.62 -21.52
C GLU A 85 -21.34 -4.89 -22.29
N LEU A 86 -21.06 -6.10 -21.74
CA LEU A 86 -21.55 -7.36 -22.31
C LEU A 86 -23.07 -7.50 -22.20
N GLU A 87 -23.68 -7.14 -21.06
CA GLU A 87 -25.15 -7.17 -20.89
C GLU A 87 -25.87 -6.09 -21.73
N ALA A 88 -25.21 -4.97 -22.04
CA ALA A 88 -25.74 -3.99 -22.98
C ALA A 88 -25.65 -4.44 -24.45
N ALA A 89 -24.64 -5.26 -24.79
CA ALA A 89 -24.46 -5.82 -26.13
C ALA A 89 -25.36 -7.04 -26.41
N GLU A 90 -25.78 -7.77 -25.36
CA GLU A 90 -26.64 -8.97 -25.47
C GLU A 90 -28.14 -8.66 -25.34
N ARG A 91 -28.57 -7.42 -25.63
CA ARG A 91 -29.99 -7.10 -25.79
C ARG A 91 -30.36 -7.13 -27.28
N PRO A 92 -30.86 -8.26 -27.82
CA PRO A 92 -31.36 -8.30 -29.18
C PRO A 92 -32.57 -7.36 -29.31
N ALA A 93 -32.55 -6.54 -30.37
CA ALA A 93 -33.68 -5.71 -30.80
C ALA A 93 -34.76 -6.55 -31.50
#